data_AF-A0AAU0S650-F1
#
_entry.id   AF-A0AAU0S650-F1
#
_cell.length_a   1.000
_cell.length_b   1.000
_cell.length_c   1.000
_cell.angle_alpha   90.00
_cell.angle_beta   90.00
_cell.angle_gamma   90.00
#
_symmetry.space_group_name_H-M   'P 1'
#
loop_
_entity.id
_entity.type
_entity.pdbx_description
1 polymer ?
#
loop_
_entity_poly.entity_id
_entity_poly.type
_entity_poly.pdbx_seq_one_letter_code
_entity_poly.pdbx_strand_id
1 'polypeptide(L)'
;MKRLDDDLRNQRGTRLPARSDSEDGQPQGRVASSKKQAFAPSAEPLQANRGVHEQDYIDLVLADGAVKQVPKRAASNSKVFIDWLTFTANVDAFLRFNGYKAFTDDDIASAISLILHDMFGDGFGISKKNGFGMHFHKESFVIGDNMGIFCIGHRNNRFLVSISGDGWLNANPDAAEKLHKFLNQLNDHGADVRISRVDIAADYYTDGPTHDEFEEAYHRGEFVRQQRHINSKDAWPNYQVYGCIHTNRGLQAGITDAIGVRTSDLYLRRYDKGRQLGDPSSPWVRVELEIKNKDTIIPLDVLLMPETFFCQYPWLRNLRDSTAEKMETKRQRAEITVEASKKIIKTQFGKYLRVLRGLVDSDEELINQLQSDEDEWPKRLAKVAPQIFVPLHKQPIRSNVLFADEFATSDYGYTDGSGFTSSHTH
;
A
#
# COMPACT_ATOMS: atom_id res chain seq x y z
N MET A 1 -1.00 -39.85 -51.67
CA MET A 1 0.00 -40.75 -51.03
C MET A 1 1.24 -39.91 -50.82
N LYS A 2 1.54 -39.43 -49.61
CA LYS A 2 2.03 -40.12 -48.40
C LYS A 2 3.48 -39.65 -48.17
N ARG A 3 3.65 -38.86 -47.10
CA ARG A 3 4.76 -38.87 -46.14
C ARG A 3 6.11 -38.18 -46.52
N LEU A 4 6.55 -37.36 -45.54
CA LEU A 4 7.91 -36.94 -45.18
C LEU A 4 8.47 -35.76 -46.03
N ASP A 5 8.91 -34.62 -45.50
CA ASP A 5 9.32 -34.23 -44.15
C ASP A 5 8.98 -32.76 -43.84
N ASP A 6 8.17 -32.56 -42.81
CA ASP A 6 8.04 -31.33 -42.04
C ASP A 6 8.96 -31.49 -40.81
N ASP A 7 10.14 -30.88 -40.78
CA ASP A 7 11.03 -31.00 -39.61
C ASP A 7 11.83 -29.73 -39.28
N LEU A 8 11.29 -28.55 -39.53
CA LEU A 8 11.88 -27.29 -39.06
C LEU A 8 10.80 -26.26 -38.69
N ARG A 9 10.06 -26.50 -37.59
CA ARG A 9 9.34 -25.46 -36.81
C ARG A 9 8.63 -26.06 -35.59
N ASN A 10 9.38 -26.47 -34.56
CA ASN A 10 8.82 -26.50 -33.19
C ASN A 10 9.89 -26.66 -32.10
N GLN A 11 10.39 -25.54 -31.58
CA GLN A 11 10.97 -25.50 -30.23
C GLN A 11 10.54 -24.20 -29.53
N ARG A 12 9.31 -24.21 -29.00
CA ARG A 12 8.90 -23.36 -27.87
C ARG A 12 8.50 -24.28 -26.74
N GLY A 13 9.30 -24.32 -25.69
CA GLY A 13 9.05 -25.20 -24.55
C GLY A 13 10.08 -25.08 -23.44
N THR A 14 10.46 -23.86 -23.02
CA THR A 14 11.14 -23.68 -21.73
C THR A 14 10.08 -23.41 -20.65
N ARG A 15 9.86 -24.44 -19.82
CA ARG A 15 9.05 -24.39 -18.60
C ARG A 15 9.54 -23.26 -17.70
N LEU A 16 8.65 -22.33 -17.35
CA LEU A 16 8.81 -21.44 -16.21
C LEU A 16 8.76 -22.30 -14.93
N PRO A 17 9.69 -22.17 -13.96
CA PRO A 17 9.56 -22.88 -12.70
C PRO A 17 8.38 -22.33 -11.90
N ALA A 18 7.62 -23.28 -11.35
CA ALA A 18 6.46 -23.06 -10.53
C ALA A 18 6.81 -22.35 -9.21
N ARG A 19 5.82 -21.62 -8.69
CA ARG A 19 5.76 -21.15 -7.31
C ARG A 19 5.83 -22.35 -6.37
N SER A 20 6.62 -22.26 -5.30
CA SER A 20 6.52 -23.15 -4.14
C SER A 20 6.31 -22.32 -2.89
N ASP A 21 5.12 -22.45 -2.31
CA ASP A 21 4.86 -22.24 -0.90
C ASP A 21 5.44 -23.41 -0.07
N SER A 22 5.45 -23.23 1.26
CA SER A 22 5.67 -24.16 2.39
C SER A 22 7.09 -24.41 2.94
N GLU A 23 7.31 -23.80 4.11
CA GLU A 23 7.88 -24.20 5.41
C GLU A 23 8.64 -25.53 5.67
N ASP A 24 9.48 -25.45 6.72
CA ASP A 24 10.01 -26.46 7.65
C ASP A 24 11.31 -27.27 7.39
N GLY A 25 12.41 -26.75 7.95
CA GLY A 25 13.26 -27.34 9.01
C GLY A 25 13.80 -28.77 8.91
N GLN A 26 15.15 -28.92 8.78
CA GLN A 26 16.09 -29.55 9.76
C GLN A 26 17.50 -29.81 9.15
N PRO A 27 18.54 -30.02 9.98
CA PRO A 27 19.88 -29.43 9.79
C PRO A 27 20.90 -30.36 9.10
N GLN A 28 21.89 -29.80 8.42
CA GLN A 28 23.08 -30.53 7.98
C GLN A 28 24.37 -29.90 8.52
N GLY A 29 25.29 -30.79 8.91
CA GLY A 29 26.42 -30.56 9.79
C GLY A 29 27.45 -29.55 9.29
N ARG A 30 28.00 -28.79 10.25
CA ARG A 30 29.20 -27.97 10.09
C ARG A 30 30.43 -28.86 9.97
N VAL A 31 31.20 -28.69 8.89
CA VAL A 31 32.64 -28.95 8.88
C VAL A 31 33.35 -27.61 8.89
N ALA A 32 34.23 -27.41 9.88
CA ALA A 32 34.94 -26.18 10.11
C ALA A 32 36.02 -25.96 9.03
N SER A 33 35.93 -24.87 8.28
CA SER A 33 37.03 -24.35 7.47
C SER A 33 37.52 -23.02 8.06
N SER A 34 38.84 -22.94 8.21
CA SER A 34 39.62 -21.87 8.83
C SER A 34 39.27 -20.46 8.35
N LYS A 35 39.18 -19.54 9.32
CA LYS A 35 39.03 -18.09 9.12
C LYS A 35 40.20 -17.54 8.29
N LYS A 36 39.93 -17.14 7.05
CA LYS A 36 40.70 -16.06 6.40
C LYS A 36 40.07 -14.74 6.83
N GLN A 37 40.82 -13.97 7.61
CA GLN A 37 40.52 -12.58 7.95
C GLN A 37 40.48 -11.78 6.64
N ALA A 38 39.29 -11.48 6.14
CA ALA A 38 39.11 -10.46 5.12
C ALA A 38 39.17 -9.11 5.85
N PHE A 39 40.23 -8.34 5.59
CA PHE A 39 40.24 -6.92 5.89
C PHE A 39 39.12 -6.28 5.08
N ALA A 40 38.01 -5.93 5.75
CA ALA A 40 37.03 -5.04 5.18
C ALA A 40 37.71 -3.66 5.09
N PRO A 41 37.75 -3.00 3.91
CA PRO A 41 38.12 -1.60 3.88
C PRO A 41 37.08 -0.85 4.71
N SER A 42 37.54 -0.10 5.71
CA SER A 42 36.72 0.86 6.44
C SER A 42 36.26 1.92 5.44
N ALA A 43 35.09 1.71 4.83
CA ALA A 43 34.41 2.75 4.11
C ALA A 43 34.03 3.81 5.14
N GLU A 44 34.68 4.97 5.07
CA GLU A 44 34.18 6.13 5.79
C GLU A 44 32.73 6.37 5.35
N PRO A 45 31.79 6.57 6.28
CA PRO A 45 30.42 6.89 5.91
C PRO A 45 30.44 8.13 5.02
N LEU A 46 29.71 8.05 3.89
CA LEU A 46 29.52 9.20 3.01
C LEU A 46 29.03 10.37 3.86
N GLN A 47 29.83 11.44 3.88
CA GLN A 47 29.56 12.62 4.69
C GLN A 47 28.25 13.22 4.21
N ALA A 48 27.22 13.19 5.05
CA ALA A 48 26.03 13.99 4.81
C ALA A 48 26.47 15.45 4.71
N ASN A 49 26.05 16.17 3.66
CA ASN A 49 26.39 17.57 3.39
C ASN A 49 25.77 18.57 4.41
N ARG A 50 25.44 18.11 5.61
CA ARG A 50 25.02 18.89 6.77
C ARG A 50 26.10 18.66 7.82
N GLY A 51 26.83 19.70 8.21
CA GLY A 51 27.87 19.59 9.25
C GLY A 51 27.38 18.75 10.43
N VAL A 52 28.21 17.79 10.86
CA VAL A 52 27.84 16.78 11.85
C VAL A 52 27.70 17.47 13.21
N HIS A 53 26.47 17.66 13.68
CA HIS A 53 26.20 17.91 15.09
C HIS A 53 25.79 16.58 15.74
N GLU A 54 26.35 16.24 16.91
CA GLU A 54 26.01 15.00 17.64
C GLU A 54 24.48 14.83 17.87
N GLN A 55 23.75 15.95 17.90
CA GLN A 55 22.29 15.98 18.07
C GLN A 55 21.52 15.44 16.84
N ASP A 56 22.17 15.35 15.67
CA ASP A 56 21.58 14.88 14.41
C ASP A 56 21.53 13.34 14.32
N TYR A 57 22.09 12.63 15.29
CA TYR A 57 22.18 11.17 15.29
C TYR A 57 21.47 10.55 16.50
N ILE A 58 21.05 9.29 16.33
CA ILE A 58 20.64 8.41 17.41
C ILE A 58 21.58 7.21 17.46
N ASP A 59 22.06 6.92 18.66
CA ASP A 59 22.88 5.75 18.93
C ASP A 59 21.98 4.56 19.26
N LEU A 60 22.17 3.47 18.52
CA LEU A 60 21.50 2.20 18.75
C LEU A 60 22.49 1.21 19.35
N VAL A 61 22.13 0.61 20.47
CA VAL A 61 22.96 -0.41 21.13
C VAL A 61 22.53 -1.78 20.63
N LEU A 62 23.34 -2.37 19.76
CA LEU A 62 23.06 -3.68 19.17
C LEU A 62 23.16 -4.81 20.20
N ALA A 63 22.58 -5.96 19.88
CA ALA A 63 22.57 -7.13 20.76
C ALA A 63 23.98 -7.67 21.15
N ASP A 64 25.01 -7.34 20.38
CA ASP A 64 26.41 -7.68 20.67
C ASP A 64 27.17 -6.57 21.42
N GLY A 65 26.49 -5.48 21.79
CA GLY A 65 27.05 -4.32 22.47
C GLY A 65 27.67 -3.28 21.53
N ALA A 66 27.67 -3.50 20.21
CA ALA A 66 28.16 -2.51 19.26
C ALA A 66 27.21 -1.30 19.18
N VAL A 67 27.77 -0.09 19.07
CA VAL A 67 27.00 1.13 18.86
C VAL A 67 26.88 1.40 17.37
N LYS A 68 25.65 1.52 16.87
CA LYS A 68 25.34 1.91 15.50
C LYS A 68 24.73 3.31 15.52
N GLN A 69 25.40 4.28 14.91
CA GLN A 69 24.87 5.62 14.74
C GLN A 69 23.95 5.68 13.53
N VAL A 70 22.75 6.24 13.71
CA VAL A 70 21.78 6.45 12.64
C VAL A 70 21.40 7.92 12.60
N PRO A 71 21.46 8.60 11.43
CA PRO A 71 21.02 9.98 11.33
C PRO A 71 19.51 10.08 11.56
N LYS A 72 19.11 11.09 12.33
CA LYS A 72 17.72 11.48 12.52
C LYS A 72 17.19 12.08 11.23
N ARG A 73 15.97 11.71 10.86
CA ARG A 73 15.33 12.21 9.64
C ARG A 73 14.75 13.62 9.72
N ALA A 74 14.81 14.27 10.88
CA ALA A 74 14.16 15.55 11.09
C ALA A 74 15.08 16.72 10.69
N ALA A 75 14.75 17.36 9.57
CA ALA A 75 15.10 18.74 9.29
C ALA A 75 13.91 19.62 9.71
N SER A 76 14.10 20.51 10.69
CA SER A 76 13.21 21.64 11.08
C SER A 76 11.68 21.41 11.23
N ASN A 77 11.15 21.71 12.42
CA ASN A 77 9.73 21.91 12.79
C ASN A 77 8.68 20.79 12.50
N SER A 78 8.79 19.99 11.44
CA SER A 78 7.89 18.87 11.14
C SER A 78 8.53 17.53 11.49
N LYS A 79 7.81 16.72 12.26
CA LYS A 79 8.19 15.34 12.58
C LYS A 79 7.78 14.34 11.48
N VAL A 80 7.22 14.83 10.36
CA VAL A 80 6.70 14.01 9.26
C VAL A 80 7.60 14.17 8.04
N PHE A 81 7.94 13.06 7.39
CA PHE A 81 8.82 13.04 6.23
C PHE A 81 8.43 11.93 5.24
N ILE A 82 8.99 12.01 4.03
CA ILE A 82 8.81 10.97 3.01
C ILE A 82 9.80 9.83 3.28
N ASP A 83 9.29 8.60 3.39
CA ASP A 83 10.08 7.37 3.61
C ASP A 83 10.11 6.45 2.38
N TRP A 84 9.28 6.71 1.38
CA TRP A 84 9.34 6.04 0.09
C TRP A 84 8.62 6.88 -0.94
N LEU A 85 9.10 6.93 -2.17
CA LEU A 85 8.31 7.50 -3.27
C LEU A 85 8.61 6.80 -4.59
N THR A 86 7.55 6.46 -5.32
CA THR A 86 7.64 5.88 -6.65
C THR A 86 6.80 6.69 -7.62
N PHE A 87 7.42 7.29 -8.63
CA PHE A 87 6.71 7.96 -9.71
C PHE A 87 6.93 7.30 -11.06
N THR A 88 6.03 7.57 -11.99
CA THR A 88 6.11 7.12 -13.38
C THR A 88 5.78 8.27 -14.31
N ALA A 89 6.44 8.33 -15.46
CA ALA A 89 6.15 9.30 -16.50
C ALA A 89 6.36 8.68 -17.89
N ASN A 90 5.82 9.33 -18.91
CA ASN A 90 5.96 8.89 -20.30
C ASN A 90 7.38 9.17 -20.83
N VAL A 91 7.94 8.22 -21.57
CA VAL A 91 9.28 8.37 -22.16
C VAL A 91 9.29 9.50 -23.20
N ASP A 92 8.29 9.57 -24.09
CA ASP A 92 8.26 10.60 -25.14
C ASP A 92 8.23 12.02 -24.59
N ALA A 93 7.49 12.23 -23.48
CA ALA A 93 7.42 13.53 -22.82
C ALA A 93 8.77 13.90 -22.19
N PHE A 94 9.46 12.92 -21.59
CA PHE A 94 10.82 13.11 -21.09
C PHE A 94 11.81 13.45 -22.22
N LEU A 95 11.73 12.78 -23.38
CA LEU A 95 12.58 13.09 -24.52
C LEU A 95 12.33 14.51 -25.05
N ARG A 96 11.08 14.96 -25.08
CA ARG A 96 10.73 16.35 -25.42
C ARG A 96 11.29 17.35 -24.41
N PHE A 97 11.10 17.09 -23.11
CA PHE A 97 11.61 17.92 -22.02
C PHE A 97 13.13 18.05 -22.07
N ASN A 98 13.84 16.94 -22.22
CA ASN A 98 15.30 16.92 -22.15
C ASN A 98 15.97 17.44 -23.45
N GLY A 99 15.19 17.66 -24.52
CA GLY A 99 15.71 18.05 -25.84
C GLY A 99 16.70 17.04 -26.44
N TYR A 100 16.77 15.82 -25.89
CA TYR A 100 17.81 14.84 -26.16
C TYR A 100 17.33 13.81 -27.18
N LYS A 101 18.19 13.48 -28.15
CA LYS A 101 17.97 12.33 -29.04
C LYS A 101 18.57 11.10 -28.39
N ALA A 102 17.75 10.35 -27.66
CA ALA A 102 18.13 9.04 -27.15
C ALA A 102 17.84 7.96 -28.20
N PHE A 103 18.77 7.03 -28.40
CA PHE A 103 18.61 5.92 -29.34
C PHE A 103 18.36 4.59 -28.62
N THR A 104 18.70 4.51 -27.34
CA THR A 104 18.61 3.31 -26.51
C THR A 104 18.02 3.60 -25.12
N ASP A 105 17.54 2.54 -24.46
CA ASP A 105 17.12 2.59 -23.05
C ASP A 105 18.28 3.05 -22.13
N ASP A 106 19.53 2.76 -22.49
CA ASP A 106 20.73 3.13 -21.74
C ASP A 106 21.06 4.63 -21.86
N ASP A 107 20.76 5.25 -23.01
CA ASP A 107 20.88 6.71 -23.18
C ASP A 107 19.89 7.45 -22.26
N ILE A 108 18.65 6.93 -22.17
CA ILE A 108 17.61 7.49 -21.29
C ILE A 108 18.01 7.28 -19.82
N ALA A 109 18.53 6.10 -19.48
CA ALA A 109 19.06 5.82 -18.15
C ALA A 109 20.18 6.82 -17.78
N SER A 110 21.10 7.11 -18.70
CA SER A 110 22.18 8.08 -18.49
C SER A 110 21.65 9.50 -18.26
N ALA A 111 20.63 9.92 -19.03
CA ALA A 111 19.98 11.22 -18.82
C ALA A 111 19.26 11.31 -17.46
N ILE A 112 18.52 10.25 -17.09
CA ILE A 112 17.87 10.17 -15.77
C ILE A 112 18.91 10.18 -14.65
N SER A 113 20.06 9.52 -14.83
CA SER A 113 21.16 9.53 -13.86
C SER A 113 21.64 10.95 -13.57
N LEU A 114 21.85 11.78 -14.59
CA LEU A 114 22.28 13.17 -14.44
C LEU A 114 21.22 14.02 -13.73
N ILE A 115 19.95 13.84 -14.08
CA ILE A 115 18.84 14.56 -13.46
C ILE A 115 18.67 14.17 -11.99
N LEU A 116 18.84 12.88 -11.65
CA LEU A 116 18.81 12.42 -10.26
C LEU A 116 19.96 13.02 -9.44
N HIS A 117 21.16 13.08 -10.01
CA HIS A 117 22.31 13.72 -9.36
C HIS A 117 22.03 15.19 -9.04
N ASP A 118 21.53 15.96 -10.01
CA ASP A 118 21.20 17.38 -9.83
C ASP A 118 20.09 17.60 -8.78
N MET A 119 19.05 16.76 -8.80
CA MET A 119 17.91 16.89 -7.89
C MET A 119 18.21 16.44 -6.47
N PHE A 120 18.89 15.30 -6.29
CA PHE A 120 19.05 14.65 -4.99
C PHE A 120 20.44 14.83 -4.37
N GLY A 121 21.44 15.22 -5.16
CA GLY A 121 22.80 15.51 -4.69
C GLY A 121 23.83 14.43 -5.01
N ASP A 122 25.01 14.59 -4.41
CA ASP A 122 26.14 13.68 -4.59
C ASP A 122 25.78 12.24 -4.19
N GLY A 123 26.23 11.28 -4.99
CA GLY A 123 25.90 9.87 -4.81
C GLY A 123 24.56 9.44 -5.41
N PHE A 124 23.69 10.37 -5.81
CA PHE A 124 22.49 10.05 -6.58
C PHE A 124 22.82 10.01 -8.07
N GLY A 125 22.56 8.86 -8.68
CA GLY A 125 22.90 8.55 -10.07
C GLY A 125 22.79 7.04 -10.27
N ILE A 126 22.73 6.57 -11.52
CA ILE A 126 22.68 5.14 -11.79
C ILE A 126 24.06 4.53 -11.55
N SER A 127 24.14 3.62 -10.59
CA SER A 127 25.37 2.93 -10.21
C SER A 127 25.54 1.59 -10.93
N LYS A 128 24.43 0.94 -11.27
CA LYS A 128 24.43 -0.42 -11.82
C LYS A 128 23.20 -0.70 -12.68
N LYS A 129 23.38 -1.38 -13.80
CA LYS A 129 22.30 -2.07 -14.54
C LYS A 129 22.15 -3.49 -14.00
N ASN A 130 20.93 -3.92 -13.68
CA ASN A 130 20.69 -5.23 -13.07
C ASN A 130 20.80 -6.41 -14.05
N GLY A 131 20.62 -6.17 -15.35
CA GLY A 131 20.59 -7.22 -16.37
C GLY A 131 19.27 -8.01 -16.44
N PHE A 132 18.27 -7.61 -15.66
CA PHE A 132 16.89 -8.12 -15.73
C PHE A 132 15.87 -7.00 -15.48
N GLY A 133 14.65 -7.20 -15.99
CA GLY A 133 13.54 -6.27 -15.82
C GLY A 133 12.86 -6.36 -14.46
N MET A 134 12.26 -5.26 -14.01
CA MET A 134 11.50 -5.18 -12.76
C MET A 134 10.21 -4.37 -12.97
N HIS A 135 9.20 -4.57 -12.13
CA HIS A 135 7.94 -3.81 -12.19
C HIS A 135 7.29 -3.77 -13.59
N PHE A 136 7.34 -4.89 -14.33
CA PHE A 136 6.85 -5.00 -15.73
C PHE A 136 7.59 -4.14 -16.77
N HIS A 137 8.74 -3.59 -16.42
CA HIS A 137 9.66 -2.94 -17.32
C HIS A 137 10.70 -3.94 -17.82
N LYS A 138 11.25 -3.71 -19.01
CA LYS A 138 12.23 -4.59 -19.65
C LYS A 138 13.59 -4.52 -18.95
N GLU A 139 14.01 -3.31 -18.59
CA GLU A 139 15.32 -3.02 -17.99
C GLU A 139 15.15 -2.40 -16.60
N SER A 140 16.11 -2.64 -15.72
CA SER A 140 16.17 -2.01 -14.40
C SER A 140 17.60 -1.66 -13.99
N PHE A 141 17.70 -0.57 -13.21
CA PHE A 141 18.95 0.08 -12.84
C PHE A 141 18.90 0.50 -11.37
N VAL A 142 19.97 0.28 -10.63
CA VAL A 142 20.14 0.72 -9.24
C VAL A 142 20.57 2.19 -9.23
N ILE A 143 19.92 2.98 -8.37
CA ILE A 143 20.27 4.38 -8.10
C ILE A 143 21.08 4.42 -6.81
N GLY A 144 22.22 5.11 -6.84
CA GLY A 144 23.16 5.24 -5.73
C GLY A 144 23.61 3.89 -5.19
N ASP A 145 23.89 3.83 -3.89
CA ASP A 145 24.13 2.57 -3.18
C ASP A 145 22.80 2.00 -2.67
N ASN A 146 22.04 1.36 -3.56
CA ASN A 146 20.71 0.79 -3.26
C ASN A 146 19.68 1.83 -2.75
N MET A 147 19.90 3.11 -3.03
CA MET A 147 19.05 4.22 -2.63
C MET A 147 17.75 4.28 -3.43
N GLY A 148 17.72 3.68 -4.61
CA GLY A 148 16.52 3.59 -5.43
C GLY A 148 16.67 2.67 -6.63
N ILE A 149 15.63 2.66 -7.46
CA ILE A 149 15.61 1.93 -8.72
C ILE A 149 14.98 2.78 -9.84
N PHE A 150 15.59 2.71 -11.02
CA PHE A 150 15.04 3.21 -12.27
C PHE A 150 14.67 2.02 -13.16
N CYS A 151 13.54 2.09 -13.85
CA CYS A 151 13.03 1.03 -14.71
C CYS A 151 12.48 1.63 -16.02
N ILE A 152 12.76 0.98 -17.16
CA ILE A 152 12.37 1.44 -18.51
C ILE A 152 12.01 0.28 -19.45
N GLY A 153 11.28 0.58 -20.53
CA GLY A 153 10.82 -0.40 -21.51
C GLY A 153 9.47 -1.02 -21.16
N HIS A 154 8.59 -0.24 -20.51
CA HIS A 154 7.21 -0.67 -20.26
C HIS A 154 6.36 -0.59 -21.54
N ARG A 155 5.38 -1.50 -21.69
CA ARG A 155 4.50 -1.57 -22.87
C ARG A 155 3.69 -0.30 -23.16
N ASN A 156 3.44 0.50 -22.12
CA ASN A 156 2.67 1.76 -22.22
C ASN A 156 3.58 2.99 -22.41
N ASN A 157 4.83 2.80 -22.83
CA ASN A 157 5.81 3.88 -23.04
C ASN A 157 6.05 4.73 -21.79
N ARG A 158 6.29 4.07 -20.65
CA ARG A 158 6.55 4.72 -19.36
C ARG A 158 7.84 4.21 -18.75
N PHE A 159 8.49 5.08 -18.00
CA PHE A 159 9.55 4.72 -17.07
C PHE A 159 9.04 4.87 -15.63
N LEU A 160 9.77 4.27 -14.71
CA LEU A 160 9.51 4.31 -13.27
C LEU A 160 10.80 4.69 -12.54
N VAL A 161 10.67 5.57 -11.57
CA VAL A 161 11.72 5.89 -10.59
C VAL A 161 11.14 5.65 -9.22
N SER A 162 11.86 4.89 -8.39
CA SER A 162 11.51 4.67 -6.99
C SER A 162 12.69 5.00 -6.10
N ILE A 163 12.48 5.90 -5.13
CA ILE A 163 13.46 6.27 -4.12
C ILE A 163 13.03 5.65 -2.79
N SER A 164 13.95 4.93 -2.16
CA SER A 164 13.75 4.25 -0.89
C SER A 164 13.86 5.21 0.29
N GLY A 165 13.57 4.73 1.50
CA GLY A 165 13.75 5.52 2.72
C GLY A 165 15.20 5.94 2.93
N ASP A 166 16.15 5.05 2.67
CA ASP A 166 17.57 5.38 2.77
C ASP A 166 17.98 6.37 1.67
N GLY A 167 17.36 6.30 0.49
CA GLY A 167 17.52 7.33 -0.53
C GLY A 167 17.01 8.70 -0.07
N TRP A 168 15.82 8.80 0.50
CA TRP A 168 15.31 10.07 1.02
C TRP A 168 16.12 10.62 2.20
N LEU A 169 16.67 9.73 3.03
CA LEU A 169 17.53 10.10 4.16
C LEU A 169 18.86 10.75 3.69
N ASN A 170 19.43 10.28 2.59
CA ASN A 170 20.70 10.79 2.06
C ASN A 170 20.53 11.92 1.05
N ALA A 171 19.30 12.27 0.69
CA ALA A 171 19.01 13.31 -0.28
C ALA A 171 19.32 14.72 0.28
N ASN A 172 19.63 15.63 -0.63
CA ASN A 172 19.71 17.06 -0.31
C ASN A 172 18.39 17.59 0.28
N PRO A 173 18.43 18.61 1.17
CA PRO A 173 17.24 19.15 1.81
C PRO A 173 16.17 19.64 0.83
N ASP A 174 16.57 20.13 -0.34
CA ASP A 174 15.71 20.69 -1.39
C ASP A 174 15.26 19.66 -2.44
N ALA A 175 15.60 18.38 -2.27
CA ALA A 175 15.33 17.34 -3.25
C ALA A 175 13.84 17.15 -3.54
N ALA A 176 12.98 17.30 -2.53
CA ALA A 176 11.53 17.18 -2.70
C ALA A 176 10.96 18.33 -3.55
N GLU A 177 11.43 19.56 -3.33
CA GLU A 177 11.03 20.74 -4.11
C GLU A 177 11.53 20.64 -5.56
N LYS A 178 12.78 20.24 -5.76
CA LYS A 178 13.35 20.00 -7.10
C LYS A 178 12.61 18.90 -7.84
N LEU A 179 12.29 17.80 -7.18
CA LEU A 179 11.50 16.73 -7.76
C LEU A 179 10.09 17.22 -8.13
N HIS A 180 9.41 17.97 -7.24
CA HIS A 180 8.09 18.53 -7.54
C HIS A 180 8.11 19.41 -8.80
N LYS A 181 9.11 20.30 -8.90
CA LYS A 181 9.32 21.15 -10.07
C LYS A 181 9.55 20.33 -11.34
N PHE A 182 10.45 19.34 -11.29
CA PHE A 182 10.74 18.47 -12.43
C PHE A 182 9.50 17.71 -12.91
N LEU A 183 8.72 17.13 -11.99
CA LEU A 183 7.51 16.39 -12.33
C LEU A 183 6.44 17.29 -12.98
N ASN A 184 6.31 18.54 -12.52
CA ASN A 184 5.43 19.52 -13.18
C ASN A 184 5.93 19.90 -14.58
N GLN A 185 7.24 20.13 -14.74
CA GLN A 185 7.82 20.40 -16.05
C GLN A 185 7.61 19.24 -17.03
N LEU A 186 7.66 17.99 -16.58
CA LEU A 186 7.30 16.85 -17.43
C LEU A 186 5.84 16.91 -17.89
N ASN A 187 4.91 17.27 -16.99
CA ASN A 187 3.50 17.46 -17.36
C ASN A 187 3.32 18.57 -18.40
N ASP A 188 4.05 19.69 -18.27
CA ASP A 188 4.06 20.78 -19.25
C ASP A 188 4.52 20.31 -20.65
N HIS A 189 5.32 19.25 -20.71
CA HIS A 189 5.79 18.60 -21.94
C HIS A 189 4.90 17.41 -22.37
N GLY A 190 3.68 17.32 -21.82
CA GLY A 190 2.66 16.34 -22.17
C GLY A 190 2.88 14.96 -21.54
N ALA A 191 3.59 14.88 -20.41
CA ALA A 191 3.57 13.67 -19.60
C ALA A 191 2.25 13.54 -18.84
N ASP A 192 1.83 12.30 -18.57
CA ASP A 192 0.84 12.00 -17.53
C ASP A 192 1.61 11.49 -16.32
N VAL A 193 2.26 12.38 -15.56
CA VAL A 193 3.05 11.98 -14.37
C VAL A 193 2.13 11.40 -13.30
N ARG A 194 2.57 10.28 -12.69
CA ARG A 194 1.84 9.66 -11.59
C ARG A 194 2.78 9.24 -10.48
N ILE A 195 2.54 9.74 -9.28
CA ILE A 195 3.04 9.09 -8.06
C ILE A 195 2.21 7.83 -7.86
N SER A 196 2.87 6.69 -7.95
CA SER A 196 2.26 5.36 -7.82
C SER A 196 2.27 4.83 -6.39
N ARG A 197 3.24 5.29 -5.59
CA ARG A 197 3.38 5.02 -4.16
C ARG A 197 4.07 6.19 -3.48
N VAL A 198 3.62 6.54 -2.29
CA VAL A 198 4.37 7.35 -1.33
C VAL A 198 4.19 6.75 0.06
N ASP A 199 5.26 6.60 0.82
CA ASP A 199 5.19 6.25 2.24
C ASP A 199 5.58 7.51 3.01
N ILE A 200 4.70 7.96 3.89
CA ILE A 200 4.90 9.15 4.72
C ILE A 200 5.02 8.67 6.16
N ALA A 201 6.07 9.08 6.86
CA ALA A 201 6.39 8.57 8.18
C ALA A 201 6.61 9.66 9.21
N ALA A 202 6.38 9.29 10.47
CA ALA A 202 6.71 10.07 11.65
C ALA A 202 7.52 9.21 12.62
N ASP A 203 8.66 9.74 13.06
CA ASP A 203 9.51 9.09 14.06
C ASP A 203 9.26 9.66 15.46
N TYR A 204 9.17 8.76 16.42
CA TYR A 204 9.08 9.04 17.85
C TYR A 204 10.27 8.35 18.52
N TYR A 205 11.33 9.11 18.78
CA TYR A 205 12.54 8.59 19.41
C TYR A 205 12.35 8.34 20.92
N THR A 206 11.38 9.03 21.53
CA THR A 206 10.85 8.78 22.88
C THR A 206 9.34 8.97 22.83
N ASP A 207 8.62 8.35 23.78
CA ASP A 207 7.18 8.58 24.02
C ASP A 207 6.31 8.41 22.76
N GLY A 208 6.68 7.42 21.92
CA GLY A 208 5.88 7.04 20.77
C GLY A 208 4.65 6.24 21.16
N PRO A 209 3.64 6.18 20.28
CA PRO A 209 2.42 5.42 20.57
C PRO A 209 2.74 3.94 20.85
N THR A 210 2.14 3.38 21.88
CA THR A 210 2.30 1.97 22.26
C THR A 210 1.40 1.06 21.43
N HIS A 211 1.60 -0.25 21.55
CA HIS A 211 0.70 -1.25 20.97
C HIS A 211 -0.71 -1.14 21.57
N ASP A 212 -0.80 -1.07 22.90
CA ASP A 212 -2.07 -0.97 23.62
C ASP A 212 -2.87 0.29 23.20
N GLU A 213 -2.20 1.45 23.09
CA GLU A 213 -2.83 2.68 22.61
C GLU A 213 -3.35 2.56 21.17
N PHE A 214 -2.64 1.82 20.32
CA PHE A 214 -3.01 1.57 18.92
C PHE A 214 -4.19 0.59 18.81
N GLU A 215 -4.20 -0.47 19.61
CA GLU A 215 -5.28 -1.44 19.71
C GLU A 215 -6.56 -0.79 20.25
N GLU A 216 -6.45 0.01 21.31
CA GLU A 216 -7.59 0.76 21.84
C GLU A 216 -8.18 1.73 20.79
N ALA A 217 -7.32 2.45 20.07
CA ALA A 217 -7.76 3.34 18.99
C ALA A 217 -8.51 2.58 17.89
N TYR A 218 -8.11 1.33 17.61
CA TYR A 218 -8.86 0.45 16.71
C TYR A 218 -10.24 0.15 17.25
N HIS A 219 -10.36 -0.24 18.52
CA HIS A 219 -11.65 -0.51 19.15
C HIS A 219 -12.56 0.72 19.25
N ARG A 220 -11.99 1.93 19.30
CA ARG A 220 -12.72 3.21 19.22
C ARG A 220 -13.11 3.62 17.81
N GLY A 221 -12.70 2.87 16.78
CA GLY A 221 -13.01 3.15 15.37
C GLY A 221 -12.23 4.33 14.80
N GLU A 222 -11.11 4.74 15.41
CA GLU A 222 -10.33 5.90 14.99
C GLU A 222 -9.57 5.70 13.66
N PHE A 223 -9.63 4.49 13.11
CA PHE A 223 -9.13 4.17 11.76
C PHE A 223 -10.24 4.10 10.71
N VAL A 224 -11.47 4.48 11.04
CA VAL A 224 -12.57 4.55 10.08
C VAL A 224 -12.61 5.94 9.44
N ARG A 225 -12.32 6.01 8.13
CA ARG A 225 -12.24 7.28 7.38
C ARG A 225 -13.60 7.93 7.09
N GLN A 226 -14.67 7.15 7.06
CA GLN A 226 -16.01 7.62 6.71
C GLN A 226 -16.94 7.46 7.91
N GLN A 227 -17.45 8.57 8.44
CA GLN A 227 -18.29 8.54 9.64
C GLN A 227 -19.47 7.58 9.53
N ARG A 228 -20.09 7.47 8.35
CA ARG A 228 -21.19 6.54 8.09
C ARG A 228 -20.85 5.06 8.29
N HIS A 229 -19.57 4.68 8.31
CA HIS A 229 -19.11 3.30 8.50
C HIS A 229 -18.71 3.00 9.96
N ILE A 230 -18.75 3.99 10.86
CA ILE A 230 -18.30 3.79 12.24
C ILE A 230 -19.10 2.68 12.95
N ASN A 231 -20.40 2.59 12.68
CA ASN A 231 -21.30 1.60 13.25
C ASN A 231 -21.36 0.27 12.47
N SER A 232 -20.52 0.10 11.45
CA SER A 232 -20.49 -1.10 10.60
C SER A 232 -19.11 -1.73 10.65
N LYS A 233 -18.87 -2.60 11.65
CA LYS A 233 -17.56 -3.24 11.86
C LYS A 233 -17.03 -3.98 10.63
N ASP A 234 -17.92 -4.55 9.80
CA ASP A 234 -17.54 -5.20 8.53
C ASP A 234 -16.92 -4.23 7.50
N ALA A 235 -17.12 -2.92 7.67
CA ALA A 235 -16.55 -1.87 6.83
C ALA A 235 -15.26 -1.26 7.41
N TRP A 236 -14.80 -1.74 8.57
CA TRP A 236 -13.55 -1.29 9.19
C TRP A 236 -12.34 -1.88 8.44
N PRO A 237 -11.20 -1.17 8.39
CA PRO A 237 -9.98 -1.76 7.89
C PRO A 237 -9.55 -2.94 8.77
N ASN A 238 -8.90 -3.95 8.17
CA ASN A 238 -8.31 -5.06 8.93
C ASN A 238 -7.23 -4.53 9.87
N TYR A 239 -7.19 -5.03 11.11
CA TYR A 239 -6.08 -4.82 12.03
C TYR A 239 -5.27 -6.11 12.11
N GLN A 240 -3.95 -6.00 11.97
CA GLN A 240 -3.02 -7.13 11.99
C GLN A 240 -1.82 -6.76 12.85
N VAL A 241 -1.35 -7.72 13.65
CA VAL A 241 -0.17 -7.59 14.51
C VAL A 241 0.84 -8.63 14.08
N TYR A 242 2.07 -8.20 13.84
CA TYR A 242 3.17 -9.07 13.44
C TYR A 242 4.38 -8.77 14.30
N GLY A 243 5.25 -9.74 14.51
CA GLY A 243 6.51 -9.52 15.22
C GLY A 243 7.04 -10.77 15.87
N CYS A 244 8.21 -10.63 16.48
CA CYS A 244 8.84 -11.70 17.25
C CYS A 244 9.06 -11.19 18.67
N ILE A 245 8.08 -11.51 19.53
CA ILE A 245 8.07 -11.14 20.95
C ILE A 245 9.11 -11.91 21.76
N HIS A 246 9.57 -13.07 21.26
CA HIS A 246 10.58 -13.91 21.90
C HIS A 246 11.57 -14.43 20.87
N THR A 247 12.82 -13.96 20.94
CA THR A 247 13.92 -14.57 20.18
C THR A 247 14.59 -15.69 20.99
N ASN A 248 15.29 -16.58 20.30
CA ASN A 248 16.17 -17.60 20.91
C ASN A 248 17.31 -17.02 21.77
N ARG A 249 17.50 -15.69 21.75
CA ARG A 249 18.47 -14.96 22.59
C ARG A 249 17.82 -14.24 23.77
N GLY A 250 16.52 -14.42 24.00
CA GLY A 250 15.77 -13.73 25.06
C GLY A 250 15.53 -12.24 24.79
N LEU A 251 15.80 -11.76 23.58
CA LEU A 251 15.62 -10.37 23.17
C LEU A 251 14.29 -10.20 22.44
N GLN A 252 13.62 -9.06 22.65
CA GLN A 252 12.43 -8.69 21.88
C GLN A 252 12.86 -8.10 20.54
N ALA A 253 12.41 -8.68 19.42
CA ALA A 253 12.68 -8.15 18.08
C ALA A 253 11.70 -7.03 17.66
N GLY A 254 10.79 -6.66 18.57
CA GLY A 254 9.75 -5.68 18.35
C GLY A 254 8.51 -6.23 17.65
N ILE A 255 7.47 -5.40 17.65
CA ILE A 255 6.18 -5.68 17.01
C ILE A 255 5.82 -4.60 16.00
N THR A 256 4.91 -4.95 15.11
CA THR A 256 4.35 -4.12 14.06
C THR A 256 2.84 -4.26 14.08
N ASP A 257 2.17 -3.15 14.37
CA ASP A 257 0.74 -2.95 14.23
C ASP A 257 0.43 -2.44 12.83
N ALA A 258 -0.59 -3.00 12.18
CA ALA A 258 -0.92 -2.64 10.81
C ALA A 258 -2.43 -2.51 10.59
N ILE A 259 -2.84 -1.38 10.02
CA ILE A 259 -4.22 -1.09 9.62
C ILE A 259 -4.35 -1.14 8.10
N GLY A 260 -5.33 -1.92 7.63
CA GLY A 260 -5.51 -2.27 6.24
C GLY A 260 -4.63 -3.45 5.83
N VAL A 261 -4.53 -3.69 4.53
CA VAL A 261 -3.66 -4.73 3.96
C VAL A 261 -2.73 -4.10 2.93
N ARG A 262 -1.55 -4.69 2.75
CA ARG A 262 -0.52 -4.15 1.83
C ARG A 262 -1.01 -3.98 0.39
N THR A 263 -2.05 -4.72 -0.04
CA THR A 263 -2.63 -4.57 -1.38
C THR A 263 -3.62 -3.40 -1.51
N SER A 264 -4.00 -2.74 -0.42
CA SER A 264 -4.92 -1.60 -0.40
C SER A 264 -4.24 -0.31 -0.87
N ASP A 265 -5.04 0.74 -1.07
CA ASP A 265 -4.57 2.08 -1.37
C ASP A 265 -3.97 2.79 -0.15
N LEU A 266 -4.42 2.45 1.06
CA LEU A 266 -3.83 2.89 2.32
C LEU A 266 -3.41 1.69 3.16
N TYR A 267 -2.22 1.77 3.73
CA TYR A 267 -1.69 0.78 4.65
C TYR A 267 -0.84 1.47 5.72
N LEU A 268 -1.41 1.62 6.91
CA LEU A 268 -0.77 2.29 8.05
C LEU A 268 -0.04 1.26 8.91
N ARG A 269 1.16 1.60 9.36
CA ARG A 269 1.98 0.77 10.24
C ARG A 269 2.47 1.59 11.43
N ARG A 270 2.44 1.00 12.63
CA ARG A 270 3.20 1.45 13.80
C ARG A 270 4.15 0.32 14.15
N TYR A 271 5.44 0.59 14.27
CA TYR A 271 6.42 -0.46 14.57
C TYR A 271 7.62 0.03 15.36
N ASP A 272 8.22 -0.89 16.12
CA ASP A 272 9.41 -0.63 16.93
C ASP A 272 10.66 -0.50 16.02
N LYS A 273 10.91 0.70 15.51
CA LYS A 273 11.97 0.99 14.52
C LYS A 273 13.37 0.72 15.06
N GLY A 274 13.65 1.11 16.29
CA GLY A 274 14.97 0.87 16.89
C GLY A 274 15.27 -0.62 17.06
N ARG A 275 14.25 -1.41 17.45
CA ARG A 275 14.33 -2.87 17.53
C ARG A 275 14.52 -3.51 16.16
N GLN A 276 13.82 -3.02 15.14
CA GLN A 276 14.03 -3.42 13.75
C GLN A 276 15.47 -3.17 13.29
N LEU A 277 16.09 -2.08 13.75
CA LEU A 277 17.47 -1.71 13.43
C LEU A 277 18.52 -2.43 14.30
N GLY A 278 18.07 -3.25 15.27
CA GLY A 278 18.90 -4.18 16.03
C GLY A 278 19.12 -3.82 17.50
N ASP A 279 18.54 -2.71 18.00
CA ASP A 279 18.59 -2.35 19.42
C ASP A 279 17.34 -2.86 20.16
N PRO A 280 17.44 -3.92 20.98
CA PRO A 280 16.29 -4.55 21.65
C PRO A 280 15.60 -3.63 22.67
N SER A 281 16.33 -2.66 23.21
CA SER A 281 15.87 -1.74 24.25
C SER A 281 15.38 -0.40 23.73
N SER A 282 15.55 -0.13 22.43
CA SER A 282 15.25 1.16 21.86
C SER A 282 13.76 1.51 21.98
N PRO A 283 13.42 2.71 22.50
CA PRO A 283 12.04 3.22 22.53
C PRO A 283 11.59 3.80 21.19
N TRP A 284 12.43 3.78 20.15
CA TRP A 284 12.12 4.40 18.87
C TRP A 284 10.99 3.66 18.15
N VAL A 285 9.86 4.35 18.01
CA VAL A 285 8.68 3.92 17.24
C VAL A 285 8.58 4.74 15.96
N ARG A 286 8.30 4.08 14.83
CA ARG A 286 7.90 4.75 13.58
C ARG A 286 6.43 4.48 13.28
N VAL A 287 5.71 5.54 12.94
CA VAL A 287 4.36 5.47 12.37
C VAL A 287 4.47 5.83 10.89
N GLU A 288 4.05 4.94 10.00
CA GLU A 288 4.25 5.04 8.56
C GLU A 288 2.95 4.76 7.81
N LEU A 289 2.50 5.71 6.99
CA LEU A 289 1.35 5.57 6.11
C LEU A 289 1.82 5.35 4.67
N GLU A 290 1.67 4.12 4.18
CA GLU A 290 1.88 3.77 2.77
C GLU A 290 0.61 4.09 1.98
N ILE A 291 0.76 4.95 0.97
CA ILE A 291 -0.30 5.39 0.08
C ILE A 291 0.02 4.90 -1.34
N LYS A 292 -0.93 4.20 -1.97
CA LYS A 292 -0.81 3.69 -3.34
C LYS A 292 -1.84 4.29 -4.27
N ASN A 293 -1.42 4.50 -5.51
CA ASN A 293 -2.26 4.97 -6.60
C ASN A 293 -3.15 3.83 -7.17
N LYS A 294 -3.88 3.16 -6.28
CA LYS A 294 -4.82 2.09 -6.64
C LYS A 294 -6.20 2.69 -6.85
N ASP A 295 -6.86 2.99 -5.74
CA ASP A 295 -8.17 3.64 -5.69
C ASP A 295 -8.08 5.14 -5.36
N THR A 296 -6.88 5.62 -5.06
CA THR A 296 -6.58 7.01 -4.68
C THR A 296 -5.68 7.67 -5.73
N ILE A 297 -5.87 8.98 -5.96
CA ILE A 297 -4.96 9.83 -6.72
C ILE A 297 -4.03 10.49 -5.71
N ILE A 298 -2.71 10.36 -5.93
CA ILE A 298 -1.69 10.96 -5.08
C ILE A 298 -1.24 12.25 -5.78
N PRO A 299 -1.56 13.44 -5.22
CA PRO A 299 -1.14 14.71 -5.82
C PRO A 299 0.36 14.92 -5.69
N LEU A 300 0.96 15.70 -6.60
CA LEU A 300 2.38 16.03 -6.53
C LEU A 300 2.73 16.83 -5.27
N ASP A 301 1.78 17.61 -4.76
CA ASP A 301 1.94 18.47 -3.58
C ASP A 301 2.26 17.69 -2.29
N VAL A 302 2.13 16.35 -2.30
CA VAL A 302 2.65 15.49 -1.23
C VAL A 302 4.17 15.64 -1.01
N LEU A 303 4.90 16.09 -2.05
CA LEU A 303 6.32 16.40 -1.97
C LEU A 303 6.59 17.66 -1.15
N LEU A 304 5.65 18.61 -1.14
CA LEU A 304 5.83 19.92 -0.50
C LEU A 304 5.19 19.95 0.90
N MET A 305 4.08 19.25 1.09
CA MET A 305 3.29 19.25 2.33
C MET A 305 2.94 17.83 2.79
N PRO A 306 3.93 16.96 3.06
CA PRO A 306 3.68 15.56 3.40
C PRO A 306 2.79 15.38 4.64
N GLU A 307 2.89 16.27 5.64
CA GLU A 307 2.09 16.25 6.87
C GLU A 307 0.58 16.30 6.60
N THR A 308 0.16 17.10 5.62
CA THR A 308 -1.24 17.25 5.23
C THR A 308 -1.82 15.94 4.73
N PHE A 309 -1.01 15.13 4.04
CA PHE A 309 -1.40 13.82 3.50
C PHE A 309 -1.13 12.66 4.46
N PHE A 310 -0.39 12.88 5.56
CA PHE A 310 -0.19 11.87 6.60
C PHE A 310 -1.47 11.65 7.42
N CYS A 311 -2.26 12.69 7.65
CA CYS A 311 -3.38 12.70 8.59
C CYS A 311 -4.70 12.05 8.06
N GLN A 312 -4.59 10.97 7.27
CA GLN A 312 -5.73 10.34 6.57
C GLN A 312 -6.73 9.61 7.49
N TYR A 313 -6.28 9.17 8.67
CA TYR A 313 -7.10 8.54 9.70
C TYR A 313 -7.34 9.53 10.85
N PRO A 314 -8.54 9.51 11.48
CA PRO A 314 -8.79 10.28 12.69
C PRO A 314 -7.68 10.16 13.75
N TRP A 315 -7.20 8.94 14.01
CA TRP A 315 -6.11 8.70 14.97
C TRP A 315 -4.82 9.49 14.64
N LEU A 316 -4.45 9.59 13.36
CA LEU A 316 -3.24 10.32 12.95
C LEU A 316 -3.38 11.84 13.15
N ARG A 317 -4.60 12.36 13.12
CA ARG A 317 -4.90 13.77 13.45
C ARG A 317 -4.80 14.02 14.95
N ASN A 318 -5.07 13.01 15.79
CA ASN A 318 -4.90 13.16 17.23
C ASN A 318 -3.42 13.20 17.63
N LEU A 319 -2.55 12.55 16.85
CA LEU A 319 -1.09 12.60 17.04
C LEU A 319 -0.43 13.91 16.56
N ARG A 320 -1.16 14.75 15.82
CA ARG A 320 -0.64 15.94 15.15
C ARG A 320 -1.69 17.04 15.05
N ASP A 321 -1.35 18.25 15.49
CA ASP A 321 -2.17 19.45 15.30
C ASP A 321 -2.17 19.93 13.83
N SER A 322 -2.57 19.09 12.89
CA SER A 322 -2.57 19.38 11.45
C SER A 322 -3.91 19.07 10.79
N THR A 323 -4.28 19.89 9.80
CA THR A 323 -5.45 19.68 8.96
C THR A 323 -5.14 18.68 7.86
N ALA A 324 -5.92 17.60 7.79
CA ALA A 324 -5.76 16.58 6.75
C ALA A 324 -6.46 16.97 5.44
N GLU A 325 -5.78 16.87 4.29
CA GLU A 325 -6.44 16.95 2.99
C GLU A 325 -6.90 15.58 2.50
N LYS A 326 -8.17 15.51 2.09
CA LYS A 326 -8.73 14.27 1.57
C LYS A 326 -8.29 14.05 0.13
N MET A 327 -7.42 13.07 -0.08
CA MET A 327 -7.06 12.61 -1.43
C MET A 327 -8.28 12.16 -2.26
N GLU A 328 -8.25 12.51 -3.54
CA GLU A 328 -9.30 12.15 -4.49
C GLU A 328 -9.34 10.64 -4.74
N THR A 329 -10.54 10.06 -4.69
CA THR A 329 -10.77 8.64 -5.01
C THR A 329 -11.12 8.49 -6.48
N LYS A 330 -10.49 7.56 -7.18
CA LYS A 330 -10.80 7.25 -8.58
C LYS A 330 -12.22 6.71 -8.70
N ARG A 331 -13.12 7.48 -9.35
CA ARG A 331 -14.53 7.09 -9.53
C ARG A 331 -14.74 5.96 -10.55
N GLN A 332 -13.78 5.73 -11.46
CA GLN A 332 -13.96 4.90 -12.66
C GLN A 332 -14.10 3.37 -12.44
N ARG A 333 -13.91 2.87 -11.22
CA ARG A 333 -13.83 1.41 -11.01
C ARG A 333 -15.16 0.69 -11.30
N ALA A 334 -16.31 1.35 -11.14
CA ALA A 334 -17.62 0.75 -11.40
C ALA A 334 -17.88 0.55 -12.91
N GLU A 335 -17.68 1.58 -13.72
CA GLU A 335 -17.87 1.53 -15.19
C GLU A 335 -16.91 0.55 -15.86
N ILE A 336 -15.64 0.54 -15.43
CA ILE A 336 -14.63 -0.40 -15.92
C ILE A 336 -15.01 -1.86 -15.58
N THR A 337 -15.70 -2.11 -14.46
CA THR A 337 -16.04 -3.49 -14.06
C THR A 337 -17.11 -4.09 -14.97
N VAL A 338 -18.08 -3.29 -15.45
CA VAL A 338 -19.08 -3.75 -16.43
C VAL A 338 -18.44 -4.05 -17.78
N GLU A 339 -17.57 -3.18 -18.27
CA GLU A 339 -16.88 -3.42 -19.54
C GLU A 339 -15.88 -4.59 -19.45
N ALA A 340 -15.21 -4.74 -18.30
CA ALA A 340 -14.35 -5.88 -18.04
C ALA A 340 -15.15 -7.20 -17.96
N SER A 341 -16.33 -7.22 -17.35
CA SER A 341 -17.18 -8.42 -17.31
C SER A 341 -17.62 -8.82 -18.72
N LYS A 342 -18.09 -7.86 -19.54
CA LYS A 342 -18.40 -8.09 -20.96
C LYS A 342 -17.19 -8.65 -21.72
N LYS A 343 -15.99 -8.10 -21.51
CA LYS A 343 -14.76 -8.56 -22.16
C LYS A 343 -14.39 -10.00 -21.75
N ILE A 344 -14.53 -10.34 -20.48
CA ILE A 344 -14.30 -11.70 -19.98
C ILE A 344 -15.29 -12.66 -20.62
N ILE A 345 -16.59 -12.34 -20.62
CA ILE A 345 -17.64 -13.14 -21.25
C ILE A 345 -17.31 -13.37 -22.73
N LYS A 346 -17.01 -12.30 -23.47
CA LYS A 346 -16.65 -12.38 -24.89
C LYS A 346 -15.40 -13.24 -25.14
N THR A 347 -14.38 -13.14 -24.29
CA THR A 347 -13.08 -13.80 -24.52
C THR A 347 -13.09 -15.26 -24.09
N GLN A 348 -13.62 -15.56 -22.91
CA GLN A 348 -13.59 -16.90 -22.32
C GLN A 348 -14.77 -17.75 -22.81
N PHE A 349 -15.96 -17.15 -22.90
CA PHE A 349 -17.21 -17.88 -23.13
C PHE A 349 -17.84 -17.60 -24.50
N GLY A 350 -17.38 -16.59 -25.24
CA GLY A 350 -18.00 -16.16 -26.50
C GLY A 350 -18.08 -17.26 -27.58
N LYS A 351 -17.10 -18.16 -27.65
CA LYS A 351 -17.15 -19.31 -28.59
C LYS A 351 -18.23 -20.32 -28.19
N TYR A 352 -18.38 -20.59 -26.90
CA TYR A 352 -19.40 -21.48 -26.37
C TYR A 352 -20.78 -20.88 -26.54
N LEU A 353 -20.96 -19.59 -26.20
CA LEU A 353 -22.21 -18.86 -26.41
C LEU A 353 -22.66 -18.91 -27.87
N ARG A 354 -21.73 -18.83 -28.83
CA ARG A 354 -22.06 -18.98 -30.27
C ARG A 354 -22.63 -20.36 -30.60
N VAL A 355 -22.06 -21.42 -30.04
CA VAL A 355 -22.55 -22.79 -30.27
C VAL A 355 -23.90 -22.99 -29.59
N LEU A 356 -24.00 -22.63 -28.30
CA LEU A 356 -25.21 -22.82 -27.50
C LEU A 356 -26.41 -22.05 -28.06
N ARG A 357 -26.19 -20.82 -28.55
CA ARG A 357 -27.24 -20.04 -29.22
C ARG A 357 -27.78 -20.70 -30.49
N GLY A 358 -27.01 -21.56 -31.14
CA GLY A 358 -27.48 -22.35 -32.29
C GLY A 358 -28.23 -23.62 -31.92
N LEU A 359 -28.31 -23.98 -30.63
CA LEU A 359 -28.93 -25.20 -30.11
C LEU A 359 -30.25 -24.94 -29.38
N VAL A 360 -30.66 -23.68 -29.28
CA VAL A 360 -31.83 -23.22 -28.53
C VAL A 360 -32.71 -22.38 -29.44
N ASP A 361 -34.02 -22.40 -29.19
CA ASP A 361 -35.00 -21.71 -30.02
C ASP A 361 -35.10 -20.21 -29.70
N SER A 362 -34.63 -19.79 -28.52
CA SER A 362 -34.63 -18.38 -28.11
C SER A 362 -33.42 -17.97 -27.27
N ASP A 363 -33.03 -16.70 -27.39
CA ASP A 363 -31.95 -16.11 -26.59
C ASP A 363 -32.33 -15.98 -25.11
N GLU A 364 -33.62 -15.81 -24.82
CA GLU A 364 -34.13 -15.65 -23.45
C GLU A 364 -34.02 -16.97 -22.68
N GLU A 365 -34.39 -18.08 -23.32
CA GLU A 365 -34.18 -19.42 -22.76
C GLU A 365 -32.69 -19.68 -22.49
N LEU A 366 -31.81 -19.32 -23.42
CA LEU A 366 -30.38 -19.49 -23.24
C LEU A 366 -29.84 -18.71 -22.04
N ILE A 367 -30.26 -17.44 -21.89
CA ILE A 367 -29.83 -16.62 -20.75
C ILE A 367 -30.35 -17.20 -19.45
N ASN A 368 -31.61 -17.66 -19.42
CA ASN A 368 -32.19 -18.29 -18.25
C ASN A 368 -31.48 -19.59 -17.84
N GLN A 369 -30.97 -20.36 -18.81
CA GLN A 369 -30.17 -21.57 -18.54
C GLN A 369 -28.73 -21.28 -18.08
N LEU A 370 -28.19 -20.10 -18.41
CA LEU A 370 -26.78 -19.74 -18.13
C LEU A 370 -26.59 -18.83 -16.92
N GLN A 371 -27.64 -18.12 -16.48
CA GLN A 371 -27.58 -17.29 -15.28
C GLN A 371 -27.53 -18.15 -14.02
N SER A 372 -27.08 -17.57 -12.91
CA SER A 372 -27.09 -18.24 -11.60
C SER A 372 -28.53 -18.46 -11.15
N ASP A 373 -28.78 -19.56 -10.42
CA ASP A 373 -30.05 -19.78 -9.71
C ASP A 373 -30.21 -18.83 -8.51
N GLU A 374 -29.11 -18.20 -8.05
CA GLU A 374 -29.11 -17.20 -6.99
C GLU A 374 -29.54 -15.82 -7.53
N ASP A 375 -30.58 -15.22 -6.92
CA ASP A 375 -31.07 -13.86 -7.21
C ASP A 375 -30.16 -12.79 -6.55
N GLU A 376 -28.87 -12.84 -6.87
CA GLU A 376 -27.87 -11.91 -6.38
C GLU A 376 -27.01 -11.34 -7.51
N TRP A 377 -26.81 -10.01 -7.48
CA TRP A 377 -25.84 -9.37 -8.35
C TRP A 377 -24.42 -9.75 -7.91
N PRO A 378 -23.49 -9.99 -8.85
CA PRO A 378 -22.09 -10.17 -8.50
C PRO A 378 -21.59 -9.00 -7.63
N LYS A 379 -21.00 -9.27 -6.46
CA LYS A 379 -20.57 -8.24 -5.49
C LYS A 379 -19.76 -7.09 -6.10
N ARG A 380 -19.03 -7.37 -7.19
CA ARG A 380 -18.22 -6.38 -7.94
C ARG A 380 -19.05 -5.43 -8.81
N LEU A 381 -20.29 -5.78 -9.16
CA LEU A 381 -21.24 -5.00 -9.94
C LEU A 381 -22.40 -4.43 -9.11
N ALA A 382 -22.48 -4.76 -7.82
CA ALA A 382 -23.57 -4.34 -6.92
C ALA A 382 -23.78 -2.81 -6.81
N LYS A 383 -22.78 -1.99 -7.16
CA LYS A 383 -22.91 -0.52 -7.19
C LYS A 383 -23.63 0.03 -8.44
N VAL A 384 -23.77 -0.79 -9.48
CA VAL A 384 -24.44 -0.44 -10.75
C VAL A 384 -25.87 -0.99 -10.79
N ALA A 385 -26.16 -2.02 -9.99
CA ALA A 385 -27.51 -2.56 -9.87
C ALA A 385 -28.47 -1.46 -9.36
N PRO A 386 -29.63 -1.25 -10.01
CA PRO A 386 -30.65 -0.36 -9.48
C PRO A 386 -31.04 -0.86 -8.09
N GLN A 387 -31.06 0.03 -7.09
CA GLN A 387 -31.55 -0.35 -5.77
C GLN A 387 -33.02 -0.74 -5.91
N ILE A 388 -33.31 -2.03 -5.81
CA ILE A 388 -34.69 -2.51 -5.73
C ILE A 388 -35.18 -2.12 -4.34
N PHE A 389 -35.85 -0.98 -4.25
CA PHE A 389 -36.56 -0.58 -3.03
C PHE A 389 -37.75 -1.51 -2.87
N VAL A 390 -37.68 -2.45 -1.93
CA VAL A 390 -38.87 -3.19 -1.49
C VAL A 390 -39.60 -2.29 -0.50
N PRO A 391 -40.74 -1.70 -0.88
CA PRO A 391 -41.48 -0.81 0.01
C PRO A 391 -41.90 -1.58 1.26
N LEU A 392 -41.97 -0.88 2.39
CA LEU A 392 -42.17 -1.46 3.73
C LEU A 392 -43.34 -2.44 3.79
N HIS A 393 -44.41 -2.18 3.02
CA HIS A 393 -45.62 -3.02 2.94
C HIS A 393 -45.45 -4.35 2.17
N LYS A 394 -44.32 -4.54 1.47
CA LYS A 394 -43.96 -5.80 0.78
C LYS A 394 -42.80 -6.53 1.46
N GLN A 395 -42.23 -5.97 2.52
CA GLN A 395 -41.22 -6.68 3.30
C GLN A 395 -41.93 -7.76 4.13
N PRO A 396 -41.35 -8.96 4.27
CA PRO A 396 -41.92 -9.99 5.12
C PRO A 396 -42.02 -9.43 6.55
N ILE A 397 -43.24 -9.46 7.10
CA ILE A 397 -43.47 -9.14 8.51
C ILE A 397 -42.62 -10.12 9.29
N ARG A 398 -41.51 -9.64 9.87
CA ARG A 398 -40.73 -10.44 10.81
C ARG A 398 -41.70 -10.82 11.93
N SER A 399 -41.96 -12.10 12.11
CA SER A 399 -42.69 -12.57 13.28
C SER A 399 -41.97 -12.04 14.50
N ASN A 400 -42.67 -11.22 15.27
CA ASN A 400 -42.15 -10.66 16.50
C ASN A 400 -41.62 -11.79 17.38
N VAL A 401 -40.44 -11.53 17.96
CA VAL A 401 -39.88 -12.27 19.08
C VAL A 401 -41.00 -12.45 20.10
N LEU A 402 -41.43 -13.69 20.33
CA LEU A 402 -42.22 -14.03 21.50
C LEU A 402 -41.32 -13.79 22.71
N PHE A 403 -41.56 -12.72 23.44
CA PHE A 403 -40.96 -12.53 24.75
C PHE A 403 -41.55 -13.62 25.66
N ALA A 404 -40.70 -14.55 26.09
CA ALA A 404 -41.03 -15.48 27.15
C ALA A 404 -41.14 -14.69 28.48
N ASP A 405 -42.17 -15.03 29.25
CA ASP A 405 -42.43 -14.65 30.64
C ASP A 405 -42.88 -13.20 30.95
N GLU A 406 -44.16 -12.93 30.69
CA GLU A 406 -44.96 -11.98 31.49
C GLU A 406 -45.64 -12.70 32.67
N PHE A 407 -44.86 -13.18 33.63
CA PHE A 407 -45.35 -13.46 35.00
C PHE A 407 -44.26 -13.13 36.03
N ALA A 408 -43.68 -11.94 35.92
CA ALA A 408 -42.95 -11.34 37.05
C ALA A 408 -43.90 -10.35 37.73
N THR A 409 -44.55 -10.82 38.80
CA THR A 409 -45.29 -9.98 39.75
C THR A 409 -44.36 -8.89 40.29
N SER A 410 -44.56 -7.64 39.89
CA SER A 410 -43.86 -6.49 40.45
C SER A 410 -44.51 -6.09 41.78
N ASP A 411 -43.89 -6.50 42.87
CA ASP A 411 -44.27 -6.20 44.25
C ASP A 411 -43.79 -4.78 44.67
N TYR A 412 -44.15 -3.77 43.87
CA TYR A 412 -43.91 -2.37 44.20
C TYR A 412 -45.24 -1.62 44.24
N GLY A 413 -45.83 -1.63 45.44
CA GLY A 413 -47.01 -0.85 45.77
C GLY A 413 -46.77 0.65 45.61
N TYR A 414 -47.55 1.28 44.74
CA TYR A 414 -47.84 2.70 44.80
C TYR A 414 -49.28 2.83 45.29
N THR A 415 -49.46 3.27 46.53
CA THR A 415 -50.76 3.69 47.04
C THR A 415 -50.99 5.13 46.61
N ASP A 416 -51.83 5.35 45.60
CA ASP A 416 -52.38 6.66 45.30
C ASP A 416 -53.64 6.89 46.16
N GLY A 417 -53.50 7.77 47.14
CA GLY A 417 -54.56 8.20 48.04
C GLY A 417 -55.58 9.12 47.35
N SER A 418 -56.26 8.63 46.32
CA SER A 418 -57.43 9.31 45.75
C SER A 418 -58.51 8.28 45.43
N GLY A 419 -59.31 7.96 46.44
CA GLY A 419 -60.56 7.26 46.22
C GLY A 419 -61.47 8.10 45.34
N PHE A 420 -61.64 7.69 44.08
CA PHE A 420 -62.86 7.92 43.32
C PHE A 420 -62.95 6.89 42.19
N THR A 421 -63.88 5.96 42.35
CA THR A 421 -64.37 5.09 41.28
C THR A 421 -65.32 5.90 40.38
N SER A 422 -65.08 5.92 39.08
CA SER A 422 -66.16 6.12 38.11
C SER A 422 -66.00 5.15 36.95
N SER A 423 -66.85 4.12 36.98
CA SER A 423 -67.33 3.41 35.81
C SER A 423 -67.93 4.38 34.80
N HIS A 424 -67.66 4.22 33.51
CA HIS A 424 -68.69 4.00 32.47
C HIS A 424 -68.05 3.77 31.08
N THR A 425 -68.39 2.61 30.53
CA THR A 425 -68.63 2.30 29.12
C THR A 425 -68.86 3.50 28.18
N HIS A 426 -68.05 3.66 27.14
CA HIS A 426 -68.30 3.07 25.82
C HIS A 426 -67.07 3.14 24.91
#